data_AF-A0A9W9BUD6-F1
#
_entry.id   AF-A0A9W9BUD6-F1
#
_cell.length_a   1.000
_cell.length_b   1.000
_cell.length_c   1.000
_cell.angle_alpha   90.00
_cell.angle_beta   90.00
_cell.angle_gamma   90.00
#
_symmetry.space_group_name_H-M   'P 1'
#
loop_
_entity.id
_entity.type
_entity.pdbx_description
1 polymer ?
#
loop_
_entity_poly.entity_id
_entity_poly.type
_entity_poly.pdbx_seq_one_letter_code
_entity_poly.pdbx_strand_id
1 'polypeptide(L)'
;MALPPHILPTLAPAYPAQLRLPQTGYYNALPTQQPYGPYSVDQTSAFAVQALRSGAPVATTPSHNQRPSTLPAWQPGLAHSGAVHAGTSQPSSASAAHAGPASSMGPPDRPRKRKAATLRADDWEPYKKRILDLHIEQKRPLPEVKQMIEEEYKDFKAELRQYRSRISQWGKDKNVKLQEMQAIVRKRQKRKLVETDKGQLVFKVRGSKVEQQKIERWMKRHDVADSFLHAV
;
A
#
# COMPACT_ATOMS: atom_id res chain seq x y z
N MET A 1 -25.22 -72.88 -24.15
CA MET A 1 -23.96 -73.39 -24.73
C MET A 1 -23.17 -72.20 -25.24
N ALA A 2 -21.91 -72.12 -24.84
CA ALA A 2 -21.02 -70.97 -24.96
C ALA A 2 -20.48 -70.78 -26.39
N LEU A 3 -20.35 -69.51 -26.82
CA LEU A 3 -19.59 -69.12 -28.01
C LEU A 3 -18.22 -68.56 -27.56
N PRO A 4 -17.10 -68.98 -28.16
CA PRO A 4 -15.76 -68.54 -27.76
C PRO A 4 -15.35 -67.20 -28.41
N PRO A 5 -14.44 -66.44 -27.78
CA PRO A 5 -13.96 -65.15 -28.28
C PRO A 5 -12.68 -65.29 -29.12
N HIS A 6 -12.67 -64.73 -30.34
CA HIS A 6 -11.46 -64.61 -31.16
C HIS A 6 -11.16 -63.14 -31.51
N ILE A 7 -10.38 -62.53 -30.61
CA ILE A 7 -9.19 -61.69 -30.80
C ILE A 7 -9.08 -60.94 -32.15
N LEU A 8 -9.25 -59.61 -32.08
CA LEU A 8 -8.78 -58.66 -33.09
C LEU A 8 -7.28 -58.37 -32.88
N PRO A 9 -6.45 -58.30 -33.94
CA PRO A 9 -5.08 -57.83 -33.80
C PRO A 9 -5.02 -56.30 -33.61
N THR A 10 -4.50 -55.90 -32.46
CA THR A 10 -4.11 -54.53 -32.11
C THR A 10 -3.02 -54.02 -33.05
N LEU A 11 -3.37 -53.11 -33.96
CA LEU A 11 -2.41 -52.33 -34.73
C LEU A 11 -1.81 -51.26 -33.81
N ALA A 12 -0.54 -51.41 -33.45
CA ALA A 12 0.21 -50.43 -32.68
C ALA A 12 0.45 -49.15 -33.52
N PRO A 13 0.26 -47.93 -32.97
CA PRO A 13 0.69 -46.71 -33.64
C PRO A 13 2.22 -46.59 -33.58
N ALA A 14 2.84 -46.46 -34.75
CA ALA A 14 4.24 -46.10 -34.90
C ALA A 14 4.47 -44.69 -34.33
N TYR A 15 5.17 -44.59 -33.20
CA TYR A 15 5.67 -43.33 -32.68
C TYR A 15 6.92 -42.91 -33.47
N PRO A 16 7.00 -41.67 -33.99
CA PRO A 16 8.24 -41.17 -34.56
C PRO A 16 9.28 -40.89 -33.45
N ALA A 17 10.53 -41.19 -33.80
CA ALA A 17 11.72 -41.20 -32.98
C ALA A 17 11.94 -39.91 -32.14
N GLN A 18 12.29 -40.12 -30.87
CA GLN A 18 12.78 -39.08 -29.96
C GLN A 18 14.14 -38.56 -30.43
N LEU A 19 14.18 -37.28 -30.81
CA LEU A 19 15.43 -36.54 -30.99
C LEU A 19 16.12 -36.36 -29.63
N ARG A 20 17.30 -36.95 -29.53
CA ARG A 20 18.23 -36.91 -28.38
C ARG A 20 18.85 -35.52 -28.28
N LEU A 21 18.52 -34.78 -27.22
CA LEU A 21 19.22 -33.54 -26.83
C LEU A 21 20.61 -33.89 -26.25
N PRO A 22 21.70 -33.22 -26.68
CA PRO A 22 22.98 -33.30 -25.97
C PRO A 22 22.94 -32.44 -24.71
N GLN A 23 23.23 -33.06 -23.57
CA GLN A 23 23.53 -32.35 -22.32
C GLN A 23 24.88 -31.64 -22.46
N THR A 24 24.87 -30.30 -22.39
CA THR A 24 26.07 -29.54 -22.08
C THR A 24 26.16 -29.36 -20.58
N GLY A 25 27.01 -30.17 -19.96
CA GLY A 25 27.47 -29.94 -18.60
C GLY A 25 28.32 -28.68 -18.55
N TYR A 26 27.82 -27.65 -17.88
CA TYR A 26 28.62 -26.49 -17.47
C TYR A 26 28.73 -26.53 -15.95
N TYR A 27 29.88 -27.02 -15.48
CA TYR A 27 30.29 -26.95 -14.09
C TYR A 27 30.66 -25.51 -13.77
N ASN A 28 30.14 -25.02 -12.64
CA ASN A 28 30.53 -23.75 -12.04
C ASN A 28 32.01 -23.78 -11.66
N ALA A 29 32.83 -23.01 -12.36
CA ALA A 29 34.17 -22.67 -11.92
C ALA A 29 34.10 -21.42 -11.04
N LEU A 30 34.44 -21.60 -9.75
CA LEU A 30 34.75 -20.55 -8.79
C LEU A 30 35.98 -19.76 -9.28
N PRO A 31 35.96 -18.41 -9.31
CA PRO A 31 37.18 -17.65 -9.22
C PRO A 31 37.50 -17.36 -7.75
N THR A 32 38.45 -18.16 -7.26
CA THR A 32 39.57 -17.84 -6.37
C THR A 32 39.61 -16.45 -5.73
N GLN A 33 39.73 -16.49 -4.40
CA GLN A 33 40.22 -15.47 -3.48
C GLN A 33 41.46 -14.72 -4.00
N GLN A 34 41.43 -13.40 -3.95
CA GLN A 34 42.62 -12.54 -3.92
C GLN A 34 42.48 -11.53 -2.77
N PRO A 35 43.61 -11.11 -2.18
CA PRO A 35 43.73 -10.88 -0.75
C PRO A 35 43.60 -9.42 -0.34
N TYR A 36 43.28 -9.24 0.93
CA TYR A 36 43.43 -7.99 1.70
C TYR A 36 44.83 -7.38 1.50
N GLY A 37 44.87 -6.08 1.17
CA GLY A 37 46.03 -5.21 1.28
C GLY A 37 45.59 -3.84 1.84
N PRO A 38 46.33 -3.21 2.78
CA PRO A 38 45.87 -2.07 3.58
C PRO A 38 46.35 -0.70 3.04
N TYR A 39 45.58 0.34 3.39
CA TYR A 39 45.94 1.77 3.54
C TYR A 39 46.70 2.54 2.43
N SER A 40 46.06 3.63 1.96
CA SER A 40 46.62 4.97 1.66
C SER A 40 45.42 5.86 1.27
N VAL A 41 44.83 6.68 2.13
CA VAL A 41 45.22 8.05 2.57
C VAL A 41 45.85 8.93 1.48
N ASP A 42 45.17 10.07 1.26
CA ASP A 42 45.54 11.31 0.57
C ASP A 42 45.80 11.32 -0.95
N GLN A 43 44.85 11.92 -1.70
CA GLN A 43 45.24 12.98 -2.63
C GLN A 43 44.09 13.94 -2.99
N THR A 44 44.21 15.13 -2.42
CA THR A 44 43.67 16.40 -2.87
C THR A 44 44.00 16.65 -4.35
N SER A 45 43.00 16.98 -5.16
CA SER A 45 43.23 17.69 -6.42
C SER A 45 42.07 18.61 -6.72
N ALA A 46 42.30 19.88 -6.39
CA ALA A 46 41.53 21.00 -6.90
C ALA A 46 41.99 21.27 -8.34
N PHE A 47 41.06 21.29 -9.29
CA PHE A 47 41.25 22.00 -10.54
C PHE A 47 40.09 22.99 -10.72
N ALA A 48 40.37 24.21 -10.29
CA ALA A 48 39.73 25.40 -10.81
C ALA A 48 40.34 25.71 -12.17
N VAL A 49 39.51 25.91 -13.20
CA VAL A 49 39.90 26.70 -14.37
C VAL A 49 38.80 27.71 -14.63
N GLN A 50 39.18 28.97 -14.45
CA GLN A 50 38.44 30.16 -14.85
C GLN A 50 38.39 30.23 -16.38
N ALA A 51 37.24 30.61 -16.91
CA ALA A 51 37.18 31.31 -18.20
C ALA A 51 36.37 32.59 -18.03
N LEU A 52 36.93 33.63 -18.62
CA LEU A 52 36.79 35.04 -18.36
C LEU A 52 35.49 35.65 -18.93
N ARG A 53 35.07 36.72 -18.25
CA ARG A 53 33.92 37.61 -18.50
C ARG A 53 34.09 38.47 -19.77
N SER A 54 32.98 38.75 -20.45
CA SER A 54 32.63 40.03 -21.11
C SER A 54 31.27 39.87 -21.83
N GLY A 55 30.25 40.73 -21.75
CA GLY A 55 29.97 41.95 -21.00
C GLY A 55 28.45 42.17 -20.93
N ALA A 56 28.00 42.98 -19.97
CA ALA A 56 26.62 43.45 -19.80
C ALA A 56 26.37 44.73 -20.64
N PRO A 57 25.27 45.52 -20.50
CA PRO A 57 23.90 45.24 -20.02
C PRO A 57 22.81 45.80 -20.97
N VAL A 58 21.58 45.27 -20.94
CA VAL A 58 20.35 46.07 -21.20
C VAL A 58 19.28 45.64 -20.21
N ALA A 59 18.64 46.64 -19.61
CA ALA A 59 17.74 46.56 -18.49
C ALA A 59 16.25 46.49 -18.91
N THR A 60 15.42 46.08 -17.92
CA THR A 60 14.02 46.50 -17.71
C THR A 60 12.98 45.83 -18.63
N THR A 61 12.19 44.83 -18.22
CA THR A 61 11.13 44.86 -17.18
C THR A 61 10.63 43.42 -16.89
N PRO A 62 10.21 43.11 -15.64
CA PRO A 62 9.17 42.10 -15.43
C PRO A 62 8.04 42.65 -14.56
N SER A 63 6.83 42.79 -15.13
CA SER A 63 5.61 43.05 -14.36
C SER A 63 4.82 41.74 -14.24
N HIS A 64 5.11 40.99 -13.17
CA HIS A 64 4.32 39.84 -12.77
C HIS A 64 3.39 40.25 -11.63
N ASN A 65 2.09 40.24 -11.92
CA ASN A 65 0.98 40.39 -10.98
C ASN A 65 1.15 39.46 -9.77
N GLN A 66 1.57 40.03 -8.64
CA GLN A 66 1.43 39.40 -7.33
C GLN A 66 0.02 39.70 -6.80
N ARG A 67 -0.77 38.64 -6.70
CA ARG A 67 -2.10 38.61 -6.09
C ARG A 67 -1.90 38.26 -4.61
N PRO A 68 -2.19 39.15 -3.64
CA PRO A 68 -2.17 38.76 -2.24
C PRO A 68 -3.43 37.95 -1.94
N SER A 69 -3.25 36.65 -1.65
CA SER A 69 -4.28 35.83 -1.01
C SER A 69 -4.32 36.15 0.48
N THR A 70 -5.24 37.04 0.85
CA THR A 70 -5.67 37.29 2.22
C THR A 70 -6.35 36.03 2.77
N LEU A 71 -5.73 35.41 3.77
CA LEU A 71 -6.37 34.42 4.63
C LEU A 71 -7.24 35.15 5.65
N PRO A 72 -8.50 34.76 5.89
CA PRO A 72 -9.26 35.26 7.03
C PRO A 72 -8.75 34.59 8.32
N ALA A 73 -8.28 35.41 9.25
CA ALA A 73 -8.01 35.02 10.62
C ALA A 73 -9.29 34.49 11.28
N TRP A 74 -9.26 33.25 11.76
CA TRP A 74 -10.31 32.69 12.59
C TRP A 74 -10.28 33.36 13.97
N GLN A 75 -11.33 34.10 14.31
CA GLN A 75 -11.61 34.57 15.66
C GLN A 75 -12.59 33.60 16.33
N PRO A 76 -12.32 33.07 17.54
CA PRO A 76 -13.36 32.45 18.35
C PRO A 76 -14.22 33.55 18.97
N GLY A 77 -15.50 33.59 18.58
CA GLY A 77 -16.51 34.47 19.13
C GLY A 77 -16.76 34.19 20.62
N LEU A 78 -16.54 35.22 21.42
CA LEU A 78 -16.90 35.29 22.83
C LEU A 78 -18.42 35.50 22.91
N ALA A 79 -19.18 34.40 23.05
CA ALA A 79 -20.60 34.48 23.32
C ALA A 79 -20.81 34.75 24.82
N HIS A 80 -21.19 35.98 25.14
CA HIS A 80 -21.77 36.33 26.42
C HIS A 80 -23.11 35.59 26.58
N SER A 81 -23.26 34.85 27.67
CA SER A 81 -24.56 34.42 28.16
C SER A 81 -24.61 34.75 29.64
N GLY A 82 -25.33 35.82 29.94
CA GLY A 82 -25.75 36.12 31.31
C GLY A 82 -26.77 35.09 31.76
N ALA A 83 -26.59 34.60 32.98
CA ALA A 83 -27.63 33.91 33.73
C ALA A 83 -27.43 34.20 35.22
N VAL A 84 -28.15 35.23 35.64
CA VAL A 84 -28.92 35.39 36.88
C VAL A 84 -28.50 34.63 38.15
N HIS A 85 -28.39 35.45 39.19
CA HIS A 85 -28.32 35.18 40.61
C HIS A 85 -29.25 34.07 41.11
N ALA A 86 -28.70 33.18 41.93
CA ALA A 86 -29.45 32.53 43.01
C ALA A 86 -28.50 32.36 44.20
N GLY A 87 -28.80 33.08 45.28
CA GLY A 87 -28.09 32.99 46.55
C GLY A 87 -28.31 31.62 47.20
N THR A 88 -27.29 31.10 47.85
CA THR A 88 -27.43 30.05 48.84
C THR A 88 -26.49 30.36 49.98
N SER A 89 -27.12 30.63 51.12
CA SER A 89 -26.56 31.03 52.39
C SER A 89 -25.60 29.96 52.93
N GLN A 90 -24.38 30.37 53.30
CA GLN A 90 -23.55 29.62 54.22
C GLN A 90 -23.81 30.10 55.65
N PRO A 91 -24.00 29.18 56.62
CA PRO A 91 -23.65 29.44 57.99
C PRO A 91 -22.32 28.77 58.33
N SER A 92 -21.44 29.56 58.94
CA SER A 92 -20.25 29.17 59.65
C SER A 92 -20.59 28.27 60.84
N SER A 93 -19.81 27.22 61.08
CA SER A 93 -19.53 26.72 62.44
C SER A 93 -18.32 25.81 62.44
N ALA A 94 -17.52 25.97 63.49
CA ALA A 94 -16.17 25.48 63.64
C ALA A 94 -16.08 24.07 64.23
N SER A 95 -14.89 23.48 64.04
CA SER A 95 -14.18 22.57 64.95
C SER A 95 -14.68 21.13 65.09
N ALA A 96 -13.85 20.17 64.67
CA ALA A 96 -13.16 19.25 65.59
C ALA A 96 -12.41 18.17 64.78
N ALA A 97 -11.20 17.88 65.22
CA ALA A 97 -10.33 16.86 64.66
C ALA A 97 -10.92 15.45 64.78
N HIS A 98 -10.93 14.71 63.67
CA HIS A 98 -10.81 13.26 63.69
C HIS A 98 -9.90 12.82 62.54
N ALA A 99 -8.77 12.23 62.91
CA ALA A 99 -7.89 11.51 62.01
C ALA A 99 -8.65 10.29 61.45
N GLY A 100 -8.96 10.32 60.16
CA GLY A 100 -9.46 9.21 59.37
C GLY A 100 -8.45 8.86 58.27
N PRO A 101 -8.37 7.57 57.86
CA PRO A 101 -7.27 7.07 57.06
C PRO A 101 -7.28 7.68 55.66
N ALA A 102 -6.09 7.97 55.15
CA ALA A 102 -5.84 8.51 53.82
C ALA A 102 -6.66 7.79 52.75
N SER A 103 -7.62 8.49 52.16
CA SER A 103 -8.31 8.06 50.95
C SER A 103 -7.28 7.78 49.86
N SER A 104 -7.18 6.50 49.51
CA SER A 104 -6.46 5.93 48.38
C SER A 104 -6.52 6.83 47.14
N MET A 105 -5.40 7.48 46.84
CA MET A 105 -5.13 8.22 45.59
C MET A 105 -4.94 7.26 44.39
N GLY A 106 -5.92 6.37 44.19
CA GLY A 106 -5.97 5.44 43.07
C GLY A 106 -6.79 6.02 41.91
N PRO A 107 -6.36 5.86 40.64
CA PRO A 107 -7.20 6.18 39.49
C PRO A 107 -8.57 5.50 39.63
N PRO A 108 -9.69 6.18 39.30
CA PRO A 108 -11.01 5.59 39.42
C PRO A 108 -11.08 4.31 38.58
N ASP A 109 -11.51 3.20 39.20
CA ASP A 109 -11.83 1.93 38.56
C ASP A 109 -13.04 2.09 37.63
N ARG A 110 -12.83 2.76 36.49
CA ARG A 110 -13.80 2.75 35.39
C ARG A 110 -13.56 1.45 34.63
N PRO A 111 -14.55 0.52 34.58
CA PRO A 111 -14.38 -0.70 33.81
C PRO A 111 -14.08 -0.33 32.35
N ARG A 112 -12.93 -0.79 31.85
CA ARG A 112 -12.54 -0.59 30.45
C ARG A 112 -13.66 -1.14 29.57
N LYS A 113 -14.15 -0.33 28.62
CA LYS A 113 -15.10 -0.78 27.60
C LYS A 113 -14.56 -2.05 26.95
N ARG A 114 -15.39 -3.10 26.92
CA ARG A 114 -15.03 -4.37 26.29
C ARG A 114 -14.65 -4.10 24.83
N LYS A 115 -13.54 -4.70 24.39
CA LYS A 115 -13.11 -4.61 23.00
C LYS A 115 -14.19 -5.22 22.11
N ALA A 116 -14.46 -4.60 20.96
CA ALA A 116 -15.38 -5.16 19.98
C ALA A 116 -14.97 -6.60 19.66
N ALA A 117 -15.95 -7.50 19.53
CA ALA A 117 -15.70 -8.89 19.20
C ALA A 117 -14.91 -8.96 17.88
N THR A 118 -13.69 -9.48 17.94
CA THR A 118 -12.87 -9.71 16.75
C THR A 118 -13.41 -10.96 16.06
N LEU A 119 -14.18 -10.77 14.98
CA LEU A 119 -14.61 -11.87 14.12
C LEU A 119 -13.38 -12.63 13.61
N ARG A 120 -13.40 -13.96 13.69
CA ARG A 120 -12.32 -14.85 13.21
C ARG A 120 -12.30 -14.86 11.69
N ALA A 121 -11.30 -15.49 11.07
CA ALA A 121 -11.25 -15.59 9.61
C ALA A 121 -12.36 -16.49 9.06
N ASP A 122 -12.62 -17.57 9.77
CA ASP A 122 -13.59 -18.61 9.43
C ASP A 122 -15.02 -18.04 9.33
N ASP A 123 -15.36 -17.10 10.22
CA ASP A 123 -16.65 -16.39 10.22
C ASP A 123 -16.92 -15.63 8.91
N TRP A 124 -15.89 -15.34 8.10
CA TRP A 124 -16.04 -14.59 6.85
C TRP A 124 -16.15 -15.48 5.61
N GLU A 125 -15.78 -16.76 5.69
CA GLU A 125 -15.80 -17.67 4.56
C GLU A 125 -17.18 -17.80 3.88
N PRO A 126 -18.30 -17.97 4.61
CA PRO A 126 -19.61 -18.11 3.96
C PRO A 126 -20.04 -16.82 3.24
N TYR A 127 -19.63 -15.65 3.75
CA TYR A 127 -20.00 -14.35 3.20
C TYR A 127 -19.02 -13.84 2.13
N LYS A 128 -17.81 -14.42 2.06
CA LYS A 128 -16.73 -13.98 1.17
C LYS A 128 -17.18 -13.86 -0.28
N LYS A 129 -17.84 -14.88 -0.81
CA LYS A 129 -18.32 -14.89 -2.20
C LYS A 129 -19.26 -13.71 -2.44
N ARG A 130 -20.29 -13.57 -1.60
CA ARG A 130 -21.27 -12.49 -1.71
C ARG A 130 -20.64 -11.10 -1.61
N ILE A 131 -19.72 -10.89 -0.67
CA ILE A 131 -18.99 -9.63 -0.51
C ILE A 131 -18.17 -9.29 -1.76
N LEU A 132 -17.49 -10.29 -2.34
CA LEU A 132 -16.68 -10.11 -3.53
C LEU A 132 -17.53 -9.83 -4.77
N ASP A 133 -18.67 -10.48 -4.93
CA ASP A 133 -19.59 -10.25 -6.05
C ASP A 133 -20.14 -8.81 -5.98
N LEU A 134 -20.60 -8.38 -4.81
CA LEU A 134 -21.08 -7.00 -4.60
C LEU A 134 -19.99 -5.95 -4.83
N HIS A 135 -18.75 -6.22 -4.38
CA HIS A 135 -17.68 -5.23 -4.44
C HIS A 135 -16.97 -5.18 -5.80
N ILE A 136 -16.69 -6.33 -6.42
CA ILE A 136 -15.92 -6.41 -7.67
C ILE A 136 -16.86 -6.35 -8.88
N GLU A 137 -17.88 -7.22 -8.92
CA GLU A 137 -18.74 -7.36 -10.09
C GLU A 137 -19.71 -6.18 -10.18
N GLN A 138 -20.38 -5.86 -9.07
CA GLN A 138 -21.35 -4.75 -9.03
C GLN A 138 -20.72 -3.38 -8.72
N LYS A 139 -19.41 -3.33 -8.41
CA LYS A 139 -18.65 -2.11 -8.08
C LYS A 139 -19.28 -1.23 -6.99
N ARG A 140 -20.03 -1.84 -6.06
CA ARG A 140 -20.69 -1.09 -4.98
C ARG A 140 -19.68 -0.60 -3.94
N PRO A 141 -19.91 0.59 -3.35
CA PRO A 141 -19.06 1.10 -2.28
C PRO A 141 -19.23 0.26 -1.01
N LEU A 142 -18.15 0.10 -0.24
CA LEU A 142 -18.14 -0.76 0.95
C LEU A 142 -19.23 -0.47 2.01
N PRO A 143 -19.66 0.79 2.25
CA PRO A 143 -20.78 1.06 3.15
C PRO A 143 -22.09 0.41 2.70
N GLU A 144 -22.39 0.42 1.40
CA GLU A 144 -23.57 -0.24 0.83
C GLU A 144 -23.43 -1.76 0.91
N VAL A 145 -22.25 -2.30 0.57
CA VAL A 145 -21.97 -3.74 0.68
C VAL A 145 -22.21 -4.22 2.12
N LYS A 146 -21.78 -3.45 3.10
CA LYS A 146 -22.02 -3.73 4.51
C LYS A 146 -23.52 -3.78 4.82
N GLN A 147 -24.28 -2.76 4.42
CA GLN A 147 -25.73 -2.70 4.68
C GLN A 147 -26.45 -3.91 4.07
N MET A 148 -26.16 -4.22 2.81
CA MET A 148 -26.76 -5.37 2.13
C MET A 148 -26.45 -6.70 2.82
N ILE A 149 -25.22 -6.91 3.29
CA ILE A 149 -24.85 -8.13 4.01
C ILE A 149 -25.52 -8.18 5.38
N GLU A 150 -25.62 -7.07 6.12
CA GLU A 150 -26.31 -7.04 7.42
C GLU A 150 -27.83 -7.24 7.29
N GLU A 151 -28.42 -6.80 6.17
CA GLU A 151 -29.83 -7.03 5.82
C GLU A 151 -30.10 -8.49 5.42
N GLU A 152 -29.23 -9.08 4.59
CA GLU A 152 -29.32 -10.48 4.16
C GLU A 152 -29.02 -11.46 5.30
N TYR A 153 -28.05 -11.13 6.17
CA TYR A 153 -27.53 -12.00 7.22
C TYR A 153 -27.60 -11.32 8.60
N LYS A 154 -28.70 -11.54 9.32
CA LYS A 154 -28.96 -10.92 10.64
C LYS A 154 -27.92 -11.25 11.71
N ASP A 155 -27.28 -12.41 11.61
CA ASP A 155 -26.27 -12.89 12.57
C ASP A 155 -24.87 -12.33 12.31
N PHE A 156 -24.65 -11.70 11.15
CA PHE A 156 -23.34 -11.19 10.76
C PHE A 156 -23.28 -9.67 10.89
N LYS A 157 -22.58 -9.18 11.93
CA LYS A 157 -22.35 -7.75 12.16
C LYS A 157 -20.87 -7.47 12.21
N ALA A 158 -20.39 -6.65 11.28
CA ALA A 158 -18.97 -6.34 11.14
C ALA A 158 -18.71 -4.86 10.89
N GLU A 159 -17.56 -4.37 11.31
CA GLU A 159 -17.16 -2.98 11.09
C GLU A 159 -16.63 -2.77 9.66
N LEU A 160 -16.85 -1.59 9.08
CA LEU A 160 -16.35 -1.23 7.74
C LEU A 160 -14.83 -1.42 7.59
N ARG A 161 -14.08 -1.19 8.67
CA ARG A 161 -12.63 -1.44 8.71
C ARG A 161 -12.29 -2.93 8.55
N GLN A 162 -13.08 -3.82 9.13
CA GLN A 162 -12.89 -5.26 9.00
C GLN A 162 -13.12 -5.73 7.56
N TYR A 163 -14.18 -5.22 6.89
CA TYR A 163 -14.41 -5.48 5.46
C TYR A 163 -13.21 -5.08 4.60
N ARG A 164 -12.67 -3.86 4.78
CA ARG A 164 -11.47 -3.40 4.05
C ARG A 164 -10.28 -4.33 4.28
N SER A 165 -10.05 -4.73 5.53
CA SER A 165 -8.96 -5.64 5.88
C SER A 165 -9.12 -7.00 5.21
N ARG A 166 -10.32 -7.58 5.24
CA ARG A 166 -10.63 -8.88 4.63
C ARG A 166 -10.50 -8.86 3.11
N ILE A 167 -10.99 -7.82 2.44
CA ILE A 167 -10.83 -7.64 0.99
C ILE A 167 -9.34 -7.53 0.60
N SER A 168 -8.54 -6.83 1.41
CA SER A 168 -7.10 -6.74 1.20
C SER A 168 -6.39 -8.08 1.40
N GLN A 169 -6.80 -8.86 2.42
CA GLN A 169 -6.31 -10.22 2.67
C GLN A 169 -6.66 -11.18 1.52
N TRP A 170 -7.85 -11.06 0.95
CA TRP A 170 -8.26 -11.85 -0.22
C TRP A 170 -7.59 -11.42 -1.53
N GLY A 171 -6.77 -10.37 -1.50
CA GLY A 171 -6.06 -9.87 -2.69
C GLY A 171 -6.98 -9.22 -3.72
N LYS A 172 -8.16 -8.76 -3.30
CA LYS A 172 -9.20 -8.17 -4.18
C LYS A 172 -9.32 -6.65 -4.03
N ASP A 173 -8.25 -6.01 -3.57
CA ASP A 173 -8.15 -4.56 -3.49
C ASP A 173 -8.18 -3.92 -4.89
N LYS A 174 -8.86 -2.78 -5.00
CA LYS A 174 -8.88 -1.92 -6.20
C LYS A 174 -7.54 -1.22 -6.43
N ASN A 175 -6.72 -1.09 -5.38
CA ASN A 175 -5.44 -0.43 -5.44
C ASN A 175 -4.31 -1.42 -5.72
N VAL A 176 -3.39 -1.03 -6.60
CA VAL A 176 -2.15 -1.78 -6.88
C VAL A 176 -1.20 -1.54 -5.72
N LYS A 177 -0.66 -2.61 -5.13
CA LYS A 177 0.27 -2.50 -4.00
C LYS A 177 1.62 -1.95 -4.47
N LEU A 178 2.39 -1.37 -3.54
CA LEU A 178 3.71 -0.82 -3.81
C LEU A 178 4.62 -1.84 -4.51
N GLN A 179 4.71 -3.04 -3.95
CA GLN A 179 5.52 -4.15 -4.46
C GLN A 179 5.08 -4.59 -5.87
N GLU A 180 3.78 -4.63 -6.13
CA GLU A 180 3.23 -4.96 -7.45
C GLU A 180 3.58 -3.88 -8.48
N MET A 181 3.50 -2.60 -8.08
CA MET A 181 3.88 -1.48 -8.94
C MET A 181 5.39 -1.46 -9.22
N GLN A 182 6.23 -1.69 -8.22
CA GLN A 182 7.68 -1.82 -8.39
C GLN A 182 8.04 -2.94 -9.37
N ALA A 183 7.36 -4.09 -9.29
CA ALA A 183 7.55 -5.18 -10.24
C ALA A 183 7.16 -4.79 -11.68
N ILE A 184 6.06 -4.03 -11.83
CA ILE A 184 5.64 -3.49 -13.13
C ILE A 184 6.70 -2.52 -13.69
N VAL A 185 7.17 -1.57 -12.88
CA VAL A 185 8.18 -0.58 -13.31
C VAL A 185 9.46 -1.29 -13.74
N ARG A 186 9.97 -2.24 -12.94
CA ARG A 186 11.15 -3.03 -13.30
C ARG A 186 10.98 -3.75 -14.64
N LYS A 187 9.82 -4.37 -14.85
CA LYS A 187 9.53 -5.07 -16.11
C LYS A 187 9.40 -4.10 -17.29
N ARG A 188 8.85 -2.90 -17.09
CA ARG A 188 8.80 -1.82 -18.10
C ARG A 188 10.20 -1.34 -18.47
N GLN A 189 11.03 -1.02 -17.48
CA GLN A 189 12.40 -0.54 -17.69
C GLN A 189 13.26 -1.62 -18.37
N LYS A 190 13.17 -2.88 -17.93
CA LYS A 190 13.87 -4.00 -18.59
C LYS A 190 13.45 -4.13 -20.05
N ARG A 191 12.15 -4.04 -20.35
CA ARG A 191 11.65 -4.08 -21.73
C ARG A 191 12.22 -2.93 -22.56
N LYS A 192 12.29 -1.72 -22.01
CA LYS A 192 12.78 -0.53 -22.71
C LYS A 192 14.30 -0.54 -22.93
N LEU A 193 15.08 -1.03 -21.95
CA LEU A 193 16.54 -0.96 -21.97
C LEU A 193 17.20 -2.20 -22.58
N VAL A 194 16.60 -3.38 -22.42
CA VAL A 194 17.20 -4.67 -22.82
C VAL A 194 16.50 -5.30 -24.01
N GLU A 195 15.17 -5.14 -24.11
CA GLU A 195 14.35 -5.82 -25.13
C GLU A 195 13.73 -4.81 -26.12
N THR A 196 14.57 -3.97 -26.72
CA THR A 196 14.15 -2.85 -27.59
C THR A 196 13.35 -3.30 -28.82
N ASP A 197 13.55 -4.53 -29.28
CA ASP A 197 12.87 -5.09 -30.47
C ASP A 197 11.39 -5.43 -30.21
N LYS A 198 10.92 -5.29 -28.96
CA LYS A 198 9.56 -5.68 -28.56
C LYS A 198 8.70 -4.48 -28.22
N GLY A 199 7.43 -4.55 -28.60
CA GLY A 199 6.43 -3.52 -28.30
C GLY A 199 6.09 -3.34 -26.80
N GLN A 200 5.27 -2.32 -26.53
CA GLN A 200 4.83 -1.95 -25.19
C GLN A 200 4.02 -3.06 -24.49
N LEU A 201 4.25 -3.23 -23.18
CA LEU A 201 3.57 -4.23 -22.38
C LEU A 201 2.24 -3.72 -21.81
N VAL A 202 1.22 -4.58 -21.83
CA VAL A 202 -0.02 -4.39 -21.07
C VAL A 202 0.08 -5.17 -19.76
N PHE A 203 0.06 -4.45 -18.65
CA PHE A 203 0.12 -5.05 -17.32
C PHE A 203 -1.28 -5.31 -16.78
N LYS A 204 -1.49 -6.50 -16.22
CA LYS A 204 -2.71 -6.87 -15.49
C LYS A 204 -2.33 -7.28 -14.07
N VAL A 205 -2.98 -6.69 -13.07
CA VAL A 205 -2.81 -7.01 -11.65
C VAL A 205 -4.17 -7.42 -11.10
N ARG A 206 -4.26 -8.64 -10.55
CA ARG A 206 -5.49 -9.16 -9.91
C ARG A 206 -6.73 -9.11 -10.82
N GLY A 207 -6.53 -9.22 -12.13
CA GLY A 207 -7.60 -9.12 -13.14
C GLY A 207 -7.84 -7.71 -13.69
N SER A 208 -7.27 -6.67 -13.08
CA SER A 208 -7.41 -5.27 -13.51
C SER A 208 -6.24 -4.84 -14.39
N LYS A 209 -6.53 -4.23 -15.54
CA LYS A 209 -5.51 -3.60 -16.39
C LYS A 209 -4.92 -2.38 -15.66
N VAL A 210 -3.60 -2.30 -15.61
CA VAL A 210 -2.88 -1.13 -15.08
C VAL A 210 -2.59 -0.19 -16.24
N GLU A 211 -3.11 1.03 -16.17
CA GLU A 211 -2.87 2.07 -17.16
C GLU A 211 -1.45 2.63 -17.07
N GLN A 212 -0.88 2.96 -18.22
CA GLN A 212 0.48 3.45 -18.37
C GLN A 212 0.67 4.79 -17.65
N GLN A 213 -0.34 5.68 -17.69
CA GLN A 213 -0.33 6.93 -16.93
C GLN A 213 -0.24 6.70 -15.42
N LYS A 214 -0.84 5.62 -14.89
CA LYS A 214 -0.77 5.29 -13.47
C LYS A 214 0.65 4.90 -13.07
N ILE A 215 1.35 4.17 -13.94
CA ILE A 215 2.75 3.79 -13.76
C ILE A 215 3.63 5.05 -13.76
N GLU A 216 3.43 5.96 -14.71
CA GLU A 216 4.20 7.22 -14.82
C GLU A 216 4.00 8.14 -13.61
N ARG A 217 2.75 8.34 -13.17
CA ARG A 217 2.45 9.11 -11.96
C ARG A 217 3.11 8.51 -10.73
N TRP A 218 3.16 7.18 -10.64
CA TRP A 218 3.82 6.49 -9.53
C TRP A 218 5.34 6.70 -9.59
N MET A 219 5.97 6.54 -10.77
CA MET A 219 7.41 6.77 -10.97
C MET A 219 7.81 8.20 -10.59
N LYS A 220 7.03 9.21 -11.04
CA LYS A 220 7.26 10.62 -10.69
C LYS A 220 7.16 10.89 -9.19
N ARG A 221 6.26 10.19 -8.47
CA ARG A 221 6.10 10.35 -7.02
C ARG A 221 7.23 9.69 -6.22
N HIS A 222 7.85 8.64 -6.76
CA HIS A 222 8.91 7.89 -6.09
C HIS A 222 10.30 8.20 -6.66
N ASP A 223 10.42 9.26 -7.45
CA ASP A 223 11.65 9.71 -8.11
C ASP A 223 12.39 8.60 -8.89
N VAL A 224 11.62 7.73 -9.55
CA VAL A 224 12.17 6.61 -10.33
C VAL A 224 12.35 7.05 -11.77
N ALA A 225 13.60 7.21 -12.20
CA ALA A 225 13.95 7.52 -13.58
C ALA A 225 13.59 6.35 -14.53
N ASP A 226 13.06 6.65 -15.70
CA ASP A 226 12.75 5.65 -16.74
C ASP A 226 14.00 5.12 -17.46
N SER A 227 15.15 5.76 -17.23
CA SER A 227 16.43 5.48 -17.88
C SER A 227 17.28 4.42 -17.18
N PHE A 228 16.99 4.07 -15.92
CA PHE A 228 17.78 3.11 -15.14
C PHE A 228 16.91 1.97 -14.63
N LEU A 229 17.47 0.77 -14.53
CA LEU A 229 16.80 -0.34 -13.88
C LEU A 229 16.63 -0.01 -12.40
N HIS A 230 15.38 0.04 -11.93
CA HIS A 230 15.09 0.25 -10.52
C HIS A 230 15.52 -0.98 -9.71
N ALA A 231 16.59 -0.84 -8.92
CA ALA A 231 17.04 -1.81 -7.93
C ALA A 231 16.36 -1.51 -6.57
N VAL A 232 16.01 -2.57 -5.83
CA VAL A 232 15.37 -2.52 -4.51
C VAL A 232 16.40 -2.30 -3.43
#